data_AF-A0A0W0VZ14-F1
#
_entry.id   AF-A0A0W0VZ14-F1
#
_cell.length_a   1.000
_cell.length_b   1.000
_cell.length_c   1.000
_cell.angle_alpha   90.00
_cell.angle_beta   90.00
_cell.angle_gamma   90.00
#
_symmetry.space_group_name_H-M   'P 1'
#
loop_
_entity.id
_entity.type
_entity.pdbx_description
1 polymer ?
#
loop_
_entity_poly.entity_id
_entity_poly.type
_entity_poly.pdbx_seq_one_letter_code
_entity_poly.pdbx_strand_id
1 'polypeptide(L)'
;MFKNLPYEILVQICNRLNITEERSLGFFSPEVKAVTMVEMQRRLFKVLQNPSPNAFCQFLDCITVDEKTGYAILFDSTCKDILINKRPKMLPHWILSVAQAQPNLLQPILEDDDYLESLSFSEINFLLKNHFEKINDPARLTAAMGRKVNEPNDKSEEIDSIEESPVENSLRVR
;
A
#
# COMPACT_ATOMS: atom_id res chain seq x y z
N MET A 1 13.90 -3.84 -9.94
CA MET A 1 14.39 -4.80 -8.91
C MET A 1 14.53 -4.03 -7.62
N PHE A 2 14.18 -4.65 -6.50
CA PHE A 2 14.08 -4.07 -5.15
C PHE A 2 15.43 -3.68 -4.55
N LYS A 3 16.15 -2.75 -5.20
CA LYS A 3 17.55 -2.44 -4.91
C LYS A 3 17.73 -1.72 -3.56
N ASN A 4 16.69 -1.06 -3.07
CA ASN A 4 16.76 -0.26 -1.85
C ASN A 4 16.20 -0.97 -0.62
N LEU A 5 15.57 -2.15 -0.81
CA LEU A 5 15.04 -2.91 0.31
C LEU A 5 16.15 -3.64 1.09
N PRO A 6 16.22 -3.45 2.42
CA PRO A 6 17.03 -4.28 3.29
C PRO A 6 16.68 -5.76 3.13
N TYR A 7 17.68 -6.63 3.34
CA TYR A 7 17.52 -8.07 3.22
C TYR A 7 16.39 -8.60 4.12
N GLU A 8 16.29 -8.07 5.34
CA GLU A 8 15.30 -8.48 6.34
C GLU A 8 13.87 -8.17 5.88
N ILE A 9 13.67 -7.05 5.17
CA ILE A 9 12.37 -6.69 4.61
C ILE A 9 12.03 -7.58 3.41
N LEU A 10 13.01 -7.91 2.55
CA LEU A 10 12.81 -8.88 1.48
C LEU A 10 12.38 -10.25 2.01
N VAL A 11 13.00 -10.71 3.10
CA VAL A 11 12.61 -11.96 3.78
C VAL A 11 11.18 -11.87 4.29
N GLN A 12 10.80 -10.76 4.94
CA GLN A 12 9.43 -10.58 5.43
C GLN A 12 8.41 -10.66 4.31
N ILE A 13 8.64 -9.95 3.20
CA ILE A 13 7.72 -9.95 2.05
C ILE A 13 7.64 -11.35 1.43
N CYS A 14 8.78 -12.00 1.18
CA CYS A 14 8.82 -13.36 0.64
C CYS A 14 8.07 -14.36 1.53
N ASN A 15 8.26 -14.29 2.85
CA ASN A 15 7.56 -15.15 3.81
C ASN A 15 6.05 -14.91 3.78
N ARG A 16 5.61 -13.66 3.73
CA ARG A 16 4.18 -13.31 3.64
C ARG A 16 3.53 -13.79 2.36
N LEU A 17 4.28 -13.79 1.27
CA LEU A 17 3.83 -14.28 -0.04
C LEU A 17 4.03 -15.80 -0.23
N ASN A 18 4.47 -16.53 0.80
CA ASN A 18 4.81 -17.95 0.74
C ASN A 18 5.80 -18.29 -0.41
N ILE A 19 6.74 -17.38 -0.69
CA ILE A 19 7.81 -17.60 -1.66
C ILE A 19 8.87 -18.46 -0.98
N THR A 20 8.80 -19.78 -1.19
CA THR A 20 9.74 -20.73 -0.59
C THR A 20 11.16 -20.54 -1.14
N GLU A 21 12.15 -20.51 -0.25
CA GLU A 21 13.55 -20.71 -0.61
C GLU A 21 13.75 -22.18 -1.00
N GLU A 22 14.24 -22.47 -2.22
CA GLU A 22 14.57 -23.85 -2.59
C GLU A 22 15.83 -24.37 -1.88
N ARG A 23 16.61 -23.47 -1.26
CA ARG A 23 17.84 -23.80 -0.54
C ARG A 23 18.05 -22.81 0.60
N SER A 24 17.72 -23.23 1.81
CA SER A 24 18.22 -22.59 3.03
C SER A 24 19.72 -22.86 3.14
N LEU A 25 20.53 -22.20 2.32
CA LEU A 25 21.96 -22.16 2.53
C LEU A 25 22.14 -21.31 3.79
N GLY A 26 22.38 -21.95 4.93
CA GLY A 26 22.85 -21.25 6.12
C GLY A 26 23.93 -20.27 5.70
N PHE A 27 23.83 -19.01 6.12
CA PHE A 27 24.70 -17.94 5.61
C PHE A 27 26.14 -18.16 6.07
N PHE A 28 26.92 -18.90 5.28
CA PHE A 28 28.32 -19.19 5.59
C PHE A 28 29.29 -18.17 4.94
N SER A 29 28.84 -17.33 3.99
CA SER A 29 29.67 -16.25 3.43
C SER A 29 28.86 -15.04 2.88
N PRO A 30 29.47 -13.84 2.76
CA PRO A 30 28.85 -12.67 2.14
C PRO A 30 28.41 -12.88 0.68
N GLU A 31 29.17 -13.67 -0.08
CA GLU A 31 28.87 -13.99 -1.48
C GLU A 31 27.58 -14.81 -1.59
N VAL A 32 27.39 -15.78 -0.68
CA VAL A 32 26.15 -16.55 -0.60
C VAL A 32 24.97 -15.63 -0.28
N LYS A 33 25.13 -14.69 0.66
CA LYS A 33 24.08 -13.69 0.98
C LYS A 33 23.69 -12.86 -0.24
N ALA A 34 24.68 -12.39 -1.02
CA ALA A 34 24.43 -11.61 -2.23
C ALA A 34 23.66 -12.41 -3.29
N VAL A 35 24.05 -13.66 -3.54
CA VAL A 35 23.36 -14.55 -4.50
C VAL A 35 21.93 -14.85 -4.04
N THR A 36 21.74 -15.16 -2.76
CA THR A 36 20.41 -15.40 -2.17
C THR A 36 19.52 -14.16 -2.31
N MET A 37 20.06 -12.97 -2.03
CA MET A 37 19.31 -11.72 -2.15
C MET A 37 18.86 -11.47 -3.60
N VAL A 38 19.72 -11.68 -4.59
CA VAL A 38 19.36 -11.53 -6.02
C VAL A 38 18.27 -12.52 -6.41
N GLU A 39 18.36 -13.77 -5.97
CA GLU A 39 17.35 -14.79 -6.30
C GLU A 39 16.00 -14.49 -5.63
N MET A 40 16.00 -14.04 -4.38
CA MET A 40 14.79 -13.59 -3.68
C MET A 40 14.15 -12.39 -4.39
N GLN A 41 14.93 -11.38 -4.74
CA GLN A 41 14.43 -10.22 -5.49
C GLN A 41 13.82 -10.63 -6.83
N ARG A 42 14.44 -11.60 -7.54
CA ARG A 42 13.92 -12.12 -8.81
C ARG A 42 12.59 -12.85 -8.62
N ARG A 43 12.48 -13.72 -7.61
CA ARG A 43 11.23 -14.45 -7.29
C ARG A 43 10.13 -13.49 -6.88
N LEU A 44 10.44 -12.57 -5.98
CA LEU A 44 9.52 -11.55 -5.51
C LEU A 44 9.00 -10.71 -6.69
N PHE A 45 9.90 -10.30 -7.58
CA PHE A 45 9.52 -9.50 -8.75
C PHE A 45 8.57 -10.29 -9.64
N LYS A 46 8.82 -11.58 -9.87
CA LYS A 46 7.93 -12.43 -10.66
C LYS A 46 6.51 -12.52 -10.06
N VAL A 47 6.38 -12.60 -8.74
CA VAL A 47 5.09 -12.67 -8.05
C VAL A 47 4.36 -11.33 -8.09
N LEU A 48 5.08 -10.22 -7.87
CA LEU A 48 4.48 -8.91 -7.75
C LEU A 48 4.39 -8.10 -9.05
N GLN A 49 5.02 -8.55 -10.15
CA GLN A 49 4.92 -7.86 -11.43
C GLN A 49 3.49 -7.87 -12.00
N ASN A 50 2.71 -8.91 -11.69
CA ASN A 50 1.28 -9.01 -11.96
C ASN A 50 0.61 -9.74 -10.78
N PRO A 51 0.42 -9.06 -9.65
CA PRO A 51 0.00 -9.71 -8.42
C PRO A 51 -1.46 -10.15 -8.52
N SER A 52 -1.76 -11.34 -8.02
CA SER A 52 -3.15 -11.71 -7.75
C SER A 52 -3.72 -10.81 -6.63
N PRO A 53 -5.06 -10.66 -6.51
CA PRO A 53 -5.66 -9.93 -5.40
C PRO A 53 -5.13 -10.38 -4.03
N ASN A 54 -5.01 -11.69 -3.82
CA ASN A 54 -4.47 -12.24 -2.56
C ASN A 54 -3.01 -11.88 -2.34
N ALA A 55 -2.16 -12.00 -3.37
CA ALA A 55 -0.75 -11.63 -3.26
C ALA A 55 -0.59 -10.12 -2.99
N PHE A 56 -1.43 -9.29 -3.61
CA PHE A 56 -1.43 -7.86 -3.36
C PHE A 56 -1.86 -7.54 -1.92
N CYS A 57 -2.93 -8.16 -1.41
CA CYS A 57 -3.32 -7.99 0.00
C CYS A 57 -2.21 -8.40 0.96
N GLN A 58 -1.59 -9.56 0.76
CA GLN A 58 -0.45 -10.02 1.58
C GLN A 58 0.74 -9.04 1.52
N PHE A 59 0.94 -8.38 0.38
CA PHE A 59 1.94 -7.34 0.23
C PHE A 59 1.55 -6.06 1.00
N LEU A 60 0.29 -5.63 0.94
CA LEU A 60 -0.23 -4.52 1.76
C LEU A 60 -0.13 -4.82 3.26
N ASP A 61 -0.34 -6.06 3.68
CA ASP A 61 -0.16 -6.47 5.08
C ASP A 61 1.29 -6.22 5.53
N CYS A 62 2.29 -6.41 4.65
CA CYS A 62 3.67 -6.09 4.98
C CYS A 62 3.88 -4.59 5.25
N ILE A 63 3.16 -3.73 4.53
CA ILE A 63 3.24 -2.27 4.68
C ILE A 63 2.56 -1.83 5.98
N THR A 64 1.47 -2.49 6.35
CA THR A 64 0.60 -2.06 7.45
C THR A 64 0.96 -2.68 8.81
N VAL A 65 1.83 -3.69 8.86
CA VAL A 65 2.22 -4.35 10.11
C VAL A 65 3.19 -3.51 10.96
N ASP A 66 4.15 -2.81 10.34
CA ASP A 66 5.16 -2.02 11.03
C ASP A 66 5.48 -0.75 10.24
N GLU A 67 5.53 0.39 10.93
CA GLU A 67 5.74 1.70 10.31
C GLU A 67 7.08 1.79 9.56
N LYS A 68 8.17 1.25 10.12
CA LYS A 68 9.49 1.33 9.49
C LYS A 68 9.57 0.45 8.26
N THR A 69 9.03 -0.76 8.33
CA THR A 69 8.91 -1.64 7.16
C THR A 69 8.03 -1.00 6.10
N GLY A 70 6.88 -0.44 6.49
CA GLY A 70 5.98 0.26 5.59
C GLY A 70 6.67 1.41 4.86
N TYR A 71 7.41 2.25 5.58
CA TYR A 71 8.20 3.33 4.99
C TYR A 71 9.20 2.80 3.95
N ALA A 72 10.00 1.80 4.31
CA ALA A 72 11.00 1.24 3.40
C ALA A 72 10.36 0.65 2.12
N ILE A 73 9.19 0.02 2.23
CA ILE A 73 8.45 -0.53 1.09
C ILE A 73 7.87 0.59 0.22
N LEU A 74 7.19 1.58 0.81
CA LEU A 74 6.54 2.68 0.09
C LEU A 74 7.53 3.51 -0.75
N PHE A 75 8.77 3.62 -0.30
CA PHE A 75 9.83 4.40 -0.96
C PHE A 75 10.83 3.57 -1.77
N ASP A 76 10.67 2.25 -1.86
CA ASP A 76 11.37 1.46 -2.88
C ASP A 76 10.67 1.67 -4.24
N SER A 77 11.44 2.08 -5.24
CA SER A 77 10.90 2.43 -6.56
C SER A 77 10.18 1.27 -7.26
N THR A 78 10.60 0.02 -7.03
CA THR A 78 9.93 -1.14 -7.61
C THR A 78 8.60 -1.39 -6.89
N CYS A 79 8.58 -1.29 -5.56
CA CYS A 79 7.36 -1.44 -4.77
C CYS A 79 6.32 -0.36 -5.09
N LYS A 80 6.77 0.89 -5.21
CA LYS A 80 5.92 2.02 -5.59
C LYS A 80 5.27 1.82 -6.96
N ASP A 81 6.04 1.37 -7.97
CA ASP A 81 5.48 1.01 -9.28
C ASP A 81 4.43 -0.10 -9.17
N ILE A 82 4.66 -1.11 -8.31
CA ILE A 82 3.69 -2.19 -8.09
C ILE A 82 2.39 -1.64 -7.48
N LEU A 83 2.49 -0.79 -6.46
CA LEU A 83 1.36 -0.20 -5.76
C LEU A 83 0.52 0.72 -6.65
N ILE A 84 1.18 1.52 -7.50
CA ILE A 84 0.52 2.47 -8.38
C ILE A 84 0.03 1.76 -9.65
N ASN A 85 0.92 1.10 -10.38
CA ASN A 85 0.65 0.65 -11.76
C ASN A 85 0.25 -0.82 -11.89
N LYS A 86 0.54 -1.66 -10.89
CA LYS A 86 0.26 -3.12 -10.93
C LYS A 86 -0.82 -3.57 -9.97
N ARG A 87 -1.49 -2.64 -9.27
CA ARG A 87 -2.59 -2.97 -8.35
C ARG A 87 -3.72 -3.72 -9.07
N PRO A 88 -4.28 -4.78 -8.47
CA PRO A 88 -5.45 -5.46 -9.02
C PRO A 88 -6.65 -4.50 -9.10
N LYS A 89 -7.40 -4.54 -10.21
CA LYS A 89 -8.59 -3.67 -10.42
C LYS A 89 -9.68 -3.82 -9.35
N MET A 90 -9.69 -4.95 -8.65
CA MET A 90 -10.64 -5.25 -7.57
C MET A 90 -10.28 -4.56 -6.25
N LEU A 91 -9.07 -4.01 -6.16
CA LEU A 91 -8.52 -3.30 -5.00
C LEU A 91 -8.03 -1.91 -5.41
N PRO A 92 -8.88 -1.06 -6.00
CA PRO A 92 -8.46 0.26 -6.47
C PRO A 92 -8.05 1.17 -5.30
N HIS A 93 -8.65 0.96 -4.12
CA HIS A 93 -8.58 1.85 -2.96
C HIS A 93 -7.60 1.46 -1.85
N TRP A 94 -6.49 0.81 -2.20
CA TRP A 94 -5.53 0.31 -1.22
C TRP A 94 -4.95 1.40 -0.30
N ILE A 95 -4.82 2.65 -0.77
CA ILE A 95 -4.31 3.76 0.04
C ILE A 95 -5.24 4.03 1.23
N LEU A 96 -6.55 3.85 1.06
CA LEU A 96 -7.50 3.98 2.17
C LEU A 96 -7.29 2.90 3.22
N SER A 97 -7.02 1.66 2.80
CA SER A 97 -6.66 0.57 3.72
C SER A 97 -5.41 0.89 4.53
N VAL A 98 -4.39 1.47 3.88
CA VAL A 98 -3.16 1.91 4.57
C VAL A 98 -3.43 3.07 5.51
N ALA A 99 -4.23 4.06 5.10
CA ALA A 99 -4.60 5.20 5.93
C ALA A 99 -5.35 4.79 7.21
N GLN A 100 -6.19 3.75 7.12
CA GLN A 100 -6.91 3.19 8.26
C GLN A 100 -5.99 2.40 9.20
N ALA A 101 -5.13 1.54 8.65
CA ALA A 101 -4.29 0.64 9.45
C ALA A 101 -3.04 1.32 10.03
N GLN A 102 -2.42 2.22 9.26
CA GLN A 102 -1.19 2.95 9.62
C GLN A 102 -1.30 4.43 9.22
N PRO A 103 -2.06 5.26 9.96
CA PRO A 103 -2.25 6.67 9.64
C PRO A 103 -0.96 7.48 9.54
N ASN A 104 0.11 7.08 10.25
CA ASN A 104 1.42 7.75 10.21
C ASN A 104 2.09 7.66 8.83
N LEU A 105 1.77 6.64 8.03
CA LEU A 105 2.28 6.49 6.67
C LEU A 105 1.55 7.37 5.66
N LEU A 106 0.41 7.95 6.04
CA LEU A 106 -0.39 8.77 5.14
C LEU A 106 0.35 10.03 4.70
N GLN A 107 0.96 10.75 5.64
CA GLN A 107 1.68 11.99 5.31
C GLN A 107 2.82 11.74 4.31
N PRO A 108 3.73 10.77 4.51
CA PRO A 108 4.75 10.43 3.52
C PRO A 108 4.18 10.04 2.14
N ILE A 109 3.06 9.31 2.08
CA ILE A 109 2.40 8.95 0.81
C ILE A 109 1.89 10.21 0.09
N LEU A 110 1.27 11.13 0.82
CA LEU A 110 0.70 12.35 0.26
C LEU A 110 1.75 13.40 -0.12
N GLU A 111 2.96 13.30 0.44
CA GLU A 111 4.08 14.16 0.08
C GLU A 111 4.74 13.78 -1.25
N ASP A 112 4.55 12.55 -1.71
CA ASP A 112 5.07 12.04 -2.96
C ASP A 112 4.06 12.26 -4.11
N ASP A 113 4.52 12.94 -5.16
CA ASP A 113 3.65 13.35 -6.27
C ASP A 113 3.06 12.16 -7.05
N ASP A 114 3.81 11.07 -7.24
CA ASP A 114 3.31 9.94 -8.02
C ASP A 114 2.16 9.24 -7.28
N TYR A 115 2.27 9.11 -5.95
CA TYR A 115 1.17 8.57 -5.14
C TYR A 115 -0.03 9.51 -5.17
N LEU A 116 0.18 10.82 -4.98
CA LEU A 116 -0.88 11.82 -5.01
C LEU A 116 -1.61 11.86 -6.35
N GLU A 117 -0.89 11.76 -7.47
CA GLU A 117 -1.46 11.73 -8.82
C GLU A 117 -2.21 10.43 -9.11
N SER A 118 -1.79 9.33 -8.47
CA SER A 118 -2.46 8.02 -8.59
C SER A 118 -3.81 7.93 -7.88
N LEU A 119 -4.08 8.85 -6.96
CA LEU A 119 -5.34 8.93 -6.23
C LEU A 119 -6.48 9.42 -7.13
N SER A 120 -7.61 8.77 -6.98
CA SER A 120 -8.90 9.16 -7.53
C SER A 120 -9.50 10.35 -6.78
N PHE A 121 -10.48 11.01 -7.41
CA PHE A 121 -11.24 12.09 -6.76
C PHE A 121 -11.91 11.59 -5.47
N SER A 122 -12.52 10.41 -5.54
CA SER A 122 -13.27 9.83 -4.45
C SER A 122 -12.38 9.44 -3.25
N GLU A 123 -11.17 8.94 -3.49
CA GLU A 123 -10.18 8.70 -2.43
C GLU A 123 -9.69 9.98 -1.76
N ILE A 124 -9.37 11.02 -2.55
CA ILE A 124 -8.93 12.31 -1.98
C ILE A 124 -10.04 12.89 -1.10
N ASN A 125 -11.28 12.82 -1.54
CA ASN A 125 -12.44 13.27 -0.77
C ASN A 125 -12.62 12.47 0.52
N PHE A 126 -12.44 11.16 0.47
CA PHE A 126 -12.48 10.32 1.67
C PHE A 126 -11.40 10.72 2.68
N LEU A 127 -10.16 10.91 2.22
CA LEU A 127 -9.03 11.29 3.07
C LEU A 127 -9.24 12.66 3.72
N LEU A 128 -9.72 13.66 2.95
CA LEU A 128 -10.02 14.98 3.50
C LEU A 128 -11.17 14.97 4.51
N LYS A 129 -12.14 14.07 4.38
CA LYS A 129 -13.26 13.97 5.35
C LYS A 129 -12.87 13.23 6.62
N ASN A 130 -12.12 12.14 6.50
CA ASN A 130 -11.91 11.18 7.59
C ASN A 130 -10.53 11.27 8.24
N HIS A 131 -9.54 11.85 7.56
CA HIS A 131 -8.15 11.87 8.00
C HIS A 131 -7.54 13.29 7.99
N PHE A 132 -8.36 14.34 7.91
CA PHE A 132 -7.93 15.74 7.84
C PHE A 132 -6.88 16.11 8.91
N GLU A 133 -7.15 15.74 10.17
CA GLU A 133 -6.29 16.05 11.32
C GLU A 133 -4.92 15.34 11.29
N LYS A 134 -4.77 14.31 10.44
CA LYS A 134 -3.53 13.54 10.26
C LYS A 134 -2.70 14.01 9.07
N ILE A 135 -3.19 14.99 8.32
CA ILE A 135 -2.55 15.53 7.13
C ILE A 135 -1.97 16.89 7.49
N ASN A 136 -0.65 17.05 7.34
CA ASN A 136 0.03 18.30 7.68
C ASN A 136 -0.23 19.40 6.64
N ASP A 137 -0.45 19.03 5.38
CA ASP A 137 -0.75 19.95 4.29
C ASP A 137 -2.03 19.53 3.52
N PRO A 138 -3.22 19.77 4.09
CA PRO A 138 -4.48 19.45 3.44
C PRO A 138 -4.76 20.34 2.21
N ALA A 139 -4.06 21.48 2.08
CA ALA A 139 -4.20 22.37 0.93
C ALA A 139 -3.68 21.70 -0.35
N ARG A 140 -2.58 20.93 -0.25
CA ARG A 140 -2.07 20.14 -1.38
C ARG A 140 -3.07 19.10 -1.89
N LEU A 141 -3.76 18.40 -0.99
CA LEU A 141 -4.81 17.45 -1.38
C LEU A 141 -6.00 18.15 -2.01
N THR A 142 -6.41 19.28 -1.45
CA THR A 142 -7.50 20.09 -2.00
C THR A 142 -7.17 20.58 -3.42
N ALA A 143 -5.93 20.99 -3.66
CA ALA A 143 -5.45 21.36 -5.00
C ALA A 143 -5.45 20.17 -5.96
N ALA A 144 -5.02 18.98 -5.51
CA ALA A 144 -5.08 17.75 -6.31
C ALA A 144 -6.53 17.39 -6.69
N MET A 145 -7.47 17.49 -5.74
CA MET A 145 -8.90 17.31 -5.99
C MET A 145 -9.42 18.28 -7.05
N GLY A 146 -9.08 19.57 -6.94
CA GLY A 146 -9.49 20.58 -7.93
C GLY A 146 -8.97 20.30 -9.34
N ARG A 147 -7.80 19.68 -9.48
CA ARG A 147 -7.28 19.24 -10.79
C ARG A 147 -8.10 18.07 -11.35
N LYS A 148 -8.43 17.07 -10.52
CA LYS A 148 -9.22 15.89 -10.93
C LYS A 148 -10.67 16.23 -11.33
N VAL A 149 -11.30 17.23 -10.70
CA VAL A 149 -12.65 17.71 -11.09
C VAL A 149 -12.67 18.29 -12.50
N ASN A 150 -11.56 18.87 -12.94
CA ASN A 150 -11.44 19.50 -14.25
C ASN A 150 -10.98 18.53 -15.35
N GLU A 151 -10.69 17.26 -15.02
CA GLU A 151 -10.45 16.20 -15.99
C GLU A 151 -11.79 15.66 -16.52
N PRO A 152 -11.95 15.43 -17.84
CA PRO A 152 -13.16 14.84 -18.40
C PRO A 152 -13.36 13.42 -17.82
N ASN A 153 -14.43 13.28 -17.06
CA ASN A 153 -14.78 12.09 -16.26
C ASN A 153 -14.95 10.84 -17.14
N ASP A 154 -13.95 9.95 -17.16
CA ASP A 154 -14.07 8.62 -17.75
C ASP A 154 -14.61 7.66 -16.69
N LYS A 155 -15.95 7.62 -16.63
CA LYS A 155 -16.85 6.66 -15.96
C LYS A 155 -16.17 5.50 -15.19
N SER A 156 -16.07 5.60 -13.87
CA SER A 156 -16.46 4.56 -12.87
C SER A 156 -15.85 4.84 -11.50
N GLU A 157 -16.54 5.62 -10.66
CA GLU A 157 -16.23 5.72 -9.23
C GLU A 157 -17.53 5.73 -8.42
N GLU A 158 -18.09 4.54 -8.19
CA GLU A 158 -19.04 4.32 -7.10
C GLU A 158 -18.24 3.86 -5.88
N ILE A 159 -18.05 4.76 -4.91
CA ILE A 159 -17.76 4.34 -3.55
C ILE A 159 -19.12 4.10 -2.90
N ASP A 160 -19.45 2.83 -2.65
CA ASP A 160 -20.57 2.46 -1.78
C ASP A 160 -20.33 3.13 -0.42
N SER A 161 -21.11 4.16 -0.14
CA SER A 161 -21.12 4.82 1.15
C SER A 161 -21.65 3.81 2.15
N ILE A 162 -20.77 3.23 2.97
CA ILE A 162 -21.18 2.40 4.09
C ILE A 162 -21.94 3.31 5.05
N GLU A 163 -23.27 3.29 4.99
CA GLU A 163 -24.13 3.87 6.01
C GLU A 163 -23.84 3.18 7.34
N GLU A 164 -23.23 3.90 8.28
CA GLU A 164 -23.22 3.49 9.68
C GLU A 164 -24.66 3.42 10.18
N SER A 165 -25.17 2.20 10.34
CA SER A 165 -26.44 1.97 11.03
C SER A 165 -26.23 2.30 12.51
N PRO A 166 -27.06 3.13 13.14
CA PRO A 166 -26.94 3.38 14.57
C PRO A 166 -27.32 2.09 15.32
N VAL A 167 -26.38 1.59 16.13
CA VAL A 167 -26.66 0.55 17.12
C VAL A 167 -27.55 1.19 18.20
N GLU A 168 -28.87 1.09 18.03
CA GLU A 168 -29.81 1.39 19.10
C GLU A 168 -29.66 0.34 20.21
N ASN A 169 -28.98 0.77 21.28
CA ASN A 169 -29.10 0.21 22.60
C ASN A 169 -30.58 0.11 23.00
N SER A 170 -31.09 -1.11 23.18
CA SER A 170 -32.22 -1.34 24.07
C SER A 170 -31.91 -2.49 25.01
N LEU A 171 -31.10 -2.17 26.00
CA LEU A 171 -31.19 -2.79 27.32
C LEU A 171 -32.58 -2.48 27.88
N ARG A 172 -33.42 -3.50 28.02
CA ARG A 172 -34.42 -3.49 29.10
C ARG A 172 -34.48 -4.83 29.81
N VAL A 173 -33.86 -4.80 30.98
CA VAL A 173 -33.90 -5.80 32.04
C VAL A 173 -35.28 -5.73 32.70
N ARG A 174 -36.02 -6.84 32.65
CA ARG A 174 -36.76 -7.54 33.73
C ARG A 174 -37.96 -8.28 33.17
#